data_AF-A0A7S7RBA2-F1
#
_entry.id   AF-A0A7S7RBA2-F1
#
_cell.length_a   1.000
_cell.length_b   1.000
_cell.length_c   1.000
_cell.angle_alpha   90.00
_cell.angle_beta   90.00
_cell.angle_gamma   90.00
#
_symmetry.space_group_name_H-M   'P 1'
#
loop_
_entity.id
_entity.type
_entity.pdbx_description
1 polymer ?
#
loop_
_entity_poly.entity_id
_entity_poly.type
_entity_poly.pdbx_seq_one_letter_code
_entity_poly.pdbx_strand_id
1 'polypeptide(L)' 'MLLTLKEKKFLIQMLAKQKRSFWGSKQEKLMAEELLEKFEQNIRNEKTNDMKQSRL' A
#
# COMPACT_ATOMS: atom_id res chain seq x y z
N MET A 1 6.62 13.02 5.17
CA MET A 1 7.15 11.81 5.84
C MET A 1 7.21 10.69 4.82
N LEU A 2 8.38 10.10 4.59
CA LEU A 2 8.52 8.94 3.69
C LEU A 2 8.32 7.68 4.54
N LEU A 3 7.25 6.92 4.29
CA LEU A 3 7.01 5.66 4.99
C LEU A 3 8.06 4.62 4.57
N THR A 4 8.53 3.83 5.51
CA THR A 4 9.40 2.68 5.26
C THR A 4 8.62 1.54 4.61
N LEU A 5 9.33 0.61 3.96
CA LEU A 5 8.72 -0.58 3.36
C LEU A 5 7.93 -1.42 4.40
N LYS A 6 8.43 -1.50 5.63
CA LYS A 6 7.77 -2.23 6.73
C LYS A 6 6.44 -1.59 7.11
N GLU A 7 6.41 -0.26 7.22
CA GLU A 7 5.19 0.50 7.53
C GLU A 7 4.16 0.36 6.40
N LYS A 8 4.58 0.45 5.14
CA LYS A 8 3.67 0.27 3.99
C LYS A 8 3.05 -1.13 3.96
N LYS A 9 3.85 -2.18 4.20
CA LYS A 9 3.34 -3.56 4.28
C LYS A 9 2.35 -3.74 5.43
N PHE A 10 2.61 -3.13 6.58
CA PHE A 10 1.69 -3.14 7.71
C PHE A 10 0.36 -2.47 7.36
N LEU A 11 0.41 -1.29 6.73
CA LEU A 11 -0.78 -0.57 6.28
C LEU A 11 -1.60 -1.36 5.25
N ILE A 12 -0.96 -2.01 4.28
CA ILE A 12 -1.64 -2.89 3.32
C ILE A 12 -2.37 -4.02 4.04
N GLN A 13 -1.74 -4.69 5.02
CA GLN A 13 -2.38 -5.75 5.78
C GLN A 13 -3.60 -5.24 6.57
N MET A 14 -3.47 -4.05 7.15
CA MET A 14 -4.57 -3.43 7.90
C MET A 14 -5.74 -3.05 7.00
N LEU A 15 -5.47 -2.39 5.87
CA LEU A 15 -6.48 -2.02 4.88
C LEU A 15 -7.16 -3.24 4.25
N ALA A 16 -6.41 -4.31 3.99
CA ALA A 16 -6.96 -5.58 3.50
C ALA A 16 -7.92 -6.23 4.51
N LYS A 17 -7.59 -6.18 5.81
CA LYS A 17 -8.50 -6.64 6.88
C LYS A 17 -9.75 -5.76 6.96
N GLN A 18 -9.60 -4.44 6.85
CA GLN A 18 -10.72 -3.50 6.88
C GLN A 18 -11.66 -3.68 5.67
N LYS A 19 -11.12 -3.93 4.48
CA LYS A 19 -11.90 -4.27 3.27
C LYS A 19 -12.77 -5.53 3.47
N ARG A 20 -12.25 -6.53 4.18
CA ARG A 20 -12.98 -7.78 4.52
C ARG A 20 -13.97 -7.61 5.67
N SER A 21 -13.88 -6.52 6.42
CA SER A 21 -14.82 -6.24 7.51
C SER A 21 -16.22 -5.97 6.96
N PHE A 22 -17.21 -6.60 7.58
CA PHE A 22 -18.62 -6.41 7.22
C PHE A 22 -19.17 -5.05 7.68
N TRP A 23 -18.45 -4.35 8.56
CA TRP A 23 -18.91 -3.13 9.25
C TRP A 23 -18.52 -1.82 8.57
N GLY A 24 -17.88 -1.85 7.40
CA GLY A 24 -17.48 -0.66 6.66
C GLY A 24 -18.53 -0.18 5.66
N SER A 25 -18.72 1.14 5.58
CA SER A 25 -19.53 1.78 4.55
C SER A 25 -18.94 1.56 3.15
N LYS A 26 -19.77 1.65 2.10
CA LYS A 26 -19.32 1.49 0.71
C LYS A 26 -18.20 2.47 0.35
N GLN A 27 -18.26 3.69 0.87
CA GLN A 27 -17.28 4.74 0.60
C GLN A 27 -15.94 4.47 1.28
N GLU A 28 -15.94 3.97 2.51
CA GLU A 28 -14.72 3.53 3.20
C GLU A 28 -14.06 2.35 2.49
N LYS A 29 -14.85 1.41 1.96
CA LYS A 29 -14.32 0.29 1.18
C LYS A 29 -13.63 0.75 -0.09
N LEU A 30 -14.22 1.71 -0.80
CA LEU A 30 -13.63 2.32 -2.00
C LEU A 30 -12.34 3.08 -1.68
N MET A 31 -12.35 3.91 -0.63
CA MET A 31 -11.13 4.61 -0.19
C MET A 31 -10.02 3.64 0.24
N ALA A 32 -10.36 2.57 0.95
CA ALA A 32 -9.40 1.56 1.37
C ALA A 32 -8.78 0.84 0.17
N GLU A 33 -9.55 0.60 -0.90
CA GLU A 33 -9.07 0.02 -2.14
C GLU A 33 -8.12 0.96 -2.89
N GLU A 34 -8.47 2.24 -3.03
CA GLU A 34 -7.61 3.24 -3.67
C GLU A 34 -6.29 3.42 -2.91
N LEU A 35 -6.33 3.44 -1.58
CA LEU A 35 -5.14 3.52 -0.75
C LEU A 35 -4.25 2.29 -0.91
N LEU A 36 -4.84 1.10 -0.95
CA LEU A 36 -4.12 -0.15 -1.10
C LEU A 36 -3.39 -0.21 -2.45
N GLU A 37 -4.06 0.19 -3.54
CA GLU A 37 -3.45 0.27 -4.87
C GLU A 37 -2.27 1.27 -4.91
N LYS A 38 -2.43 2.45 -4.30
CA LYS A 38 -1.34 3.44 -4.19
C LYS A 38 -0.15 2.92 -3.41
N PHE A 39 -0.36 2.21 -2.31
CA PHE A 39 0.73 1.61 -1.53
C PHE A 39 1.46 0.52 -2.31
N GLU A 40 0.73 -0.36 -3.00
CA GLU A 40 1.33 -1.39 -3.85
C GLU A 40 2.13 -0.80 -5.00
N GLN A 41 1.61 0.26 -5.65
CA GLN A 41 2.34 0.98 -6.68
C GLN A 41 3.60 1.64 -6.12
N ASN A 42 3.52 2.25 -4.94
CA ASN A 42 4.67 2.88 -4.30
C ASN A 42 5.78 1.85 -4.00
N ILE A 43 5.43 0.67 -3.47
CA ILE A 43 6.38 -0.43 -3.24
C ILE A 43 7.01 -0.91 -4.56
N ARG A 44 6.23 -1.04 -5.64
CA ARG A 44 6.75 -1.41 -6.97
C ARG A 44 7.73 -0.38 -7.51
N ASN A 45 7.45 0.91 -7.31
CA ASN A 45 8.31 2.00 -7.74
C ASN A 45 9.63 2.02 -6.95
N GLU A 46 9.58 1.83 -5.63
CA GLU A 46 10.79 1.71 -4.80
C GLU A 46 11.68 0.56 -5.25
N LYS A 47 11.10 -0.63 -5.45
CA LYS A 47 11.85 -1.81 -5.93
C LYS A 47 12.51 -1.57 -7.29
N THR A 48 11.85 -0.82 -8.18
CA THR A 48 12.37 -0.50 -9.51
C THR A 48 13.50 0.53 -9.45
N ASN A 49 13.39 1.51 -8.55
CA ASN A 49 14.42 2.52 -8.32
C ASN A 49 15.68 1.90 -7.68
N ASP A 50 15.52 1.01 -6.70
CA ASP A 50 16.63 0.27 -6.10
C ASP A 50 17.38 -0.58 -7.14
N MET A 51 16.66 -1.29 -8.02
CA MET A 51 17.28 -2.07 -9.11
C MET A 51 18.01 -1.20 -10.14
N LYS A 52 17.56 0.05 -10.38
CA LYS A 52 18.26 0.99 -11.25
C LYS A 52 19.54 1.53 -10.60
N GLN A 53 19.50 1.83 -9.30
CA GLN A 53 20.69 2.31 -8.58
C GLN A 53 21.80 1.26 -8.47
N SER A 54 21.45 -0.02 -8.35
CA SER A 54 22.44 -1.10 -8.25
C SER A 54 23.22 -1.39 -9.55
N ARG A 55 22.86 -0.76 -10.68
CA ARG A 55 23.50 -0.97 -11.99
C ARG A 55 24.40 0.19 -12.44
N LEU A 56 24.72 1.13 -11.54
CA LEU A 56 25.61 2.26 -11.78
C LEU A 56 26.94 2.07 -11.05
#